data_AF-A0A382K2W6-F1
#
_entry.id   AF-A0A382K2W6-F1
#
_cell.length_a   1.000
_cell.length_b   1.000
_cell.length_c   1.000
_cell.angle_alpha   90.00
_cell.angle_beta   90.00
_cell.angle_gamma   90.00
#
_symmetry.space_group_name_H-M   'P 1'
#
loop_
_entity.id
_entity.type
_entity.pdbx_description
1 polymer ?
#
loop_
_entity_poly.entity_id
_entity_poly.type
_entity_poly.pdbx_seq_one_letter_code
_entity_poly.pdbx_strand_id
1 'polypeptide(L)'
;MVTYPEPKLYIDGAWRTTGEGLPIVDPATEAVIGQVPVASAADLDDALAAATVGFEAWRRTPPRDRAALIRSAATLLRSRQDEIAQAITLEHGKPFAQARAEVIRGAEFFEWDAGEAMRTYGRVIPSGPGVKHVVHHQPIGPVAAFSPWNFPMSQPARKVAGALASGCSIILKAAEETPAGAMHIVQAFHDVGLPPGVLNLVFGVPADISQYLIVSDVIRLVAFTGSTSVGRHLTGLAADHMTPVLMELGGHAPVIVCEDTDVDAAAASSAVRAMRNTGQVCTSPTRFFVHEDVYDQFLDGITRRCASTVVGAGMERGVEMGPLANDRRLATVTDLVADACGTGGALATGGHRIGETGYFYEPTVLADVSDDARIMREEP
;
A
#
# COMPACT_ATOMS: atom_id res chain seq x y z
N MET A 1 -1.60 13.67 25.43
CA MET A 1 -1.76 12.26 25.00
C MET A 1 -1.95 12.28 23.51
N VAL A 2 -1.26 11.41 22.79
CA VAL A 2 -1.53 11.20 21.37
C VAL A 2 -2.86 10.46 21.26
N THR A 3 -3.81 10.99 20.50
CA THR A 3 -5.11 10.34 20.29
C THR A 3 -5.07 9.63 18.95
N TYR A 4 -5.18 8.31 18.95
CA TYR A 4 -5.40 7.52 17.75
C TYR A 4 -6.87 7.66 17.32
N PRO A 5 -7.17 7.89 16.03
CA PRO A 5 -8.54 8.15 15.60
C PRO A 5 -9.36 6.85 15.59
N GLU A 6 -10.67 6.94 15.86
CA GLU A 6 -11.58 5.79 15.92
C GLU A 6 -11.98 5.35 14.51
N PRO A 7 -11.52 4.18 14.01
CA PRO A 7 -11.87 3.71 12.67
C PRO A 7 -13.35 3.36 12.54
N LYS A 8 -13.93 3.70 11.40
CA LYS A 8 -15.35 3.48 11.07
C LYS A 8 -15.50 2.95 9.65
N LEU A 9 -16.57 2.21 9.40
CA LEU A 9 -16.99 1.94 8.03
C LEU A 9 -17.54 3.24 7.44
N TYR A 10 -17.46 3.38 6.12
CA TYR A 10 -18.07 4.50 5.41
C TYR A 10 -18.88 3.98 4.24
N ILE A 11 -20.20 4.10 4.32
CA ILE A 11 -21.12 3.53 3.35
C ILE A 11 -22.19 4.57 3.04
N ASP A 12 -22.39 4.82 1.75
CA ASP A 12 -23.38 5.77 1.25
C ASP A 12 -23.29 7.17 1.90
N GLY A 13 -22.07 7.69 2.03
CA GLY A 13 -21.85 9.02 2.59
C GLY A 13 -21.90 9.10 4.12
N ALA A 14 -22.13 7.99 4.82
CA ALA A 14 -22.31 7.94 6.27
C ALA A 14 -21.27 7.05 6.97
N TRP A 15 -20.77 7.51 8.11
CA TRP A 15 -19.90 6.75 9.01
C TRP A 15 -20.72 5.78 9.86
N ARG A 16 -20.29 4.50 9.92
CA ARG A 16 -20.94 3.45 10.71
C ARG A 16 -19.94 2.79 11.67
N THR A 17 -20.39 2.57 12.90
CA THR A 17 -19.72 1.71 13.89
C THR A 17 -20.37 0.34 13.88
N THR A 18 -19.59 -0.71 14.13
CA THR A 18 -20.09 -2.09 14.30
C THR A 18 -20.05 -2.47 15.79
N GLY A 19 -20.47 -3.70 16.11
CA GLY A 19 -20.34 -4.25 17.47
C GLY A 19 -18.89 -4.53 17.84
N GLU A 20 -18.50 -5.80 17.96
CA GLU A 20 -17.10 -6.15 18.23
C GLU A 20 -16.22 -5.87 16.99
N GLY A 21 -15.07 -5.22 17.21
CA GLY A 21 -14.06 -4.93 16.21
C GLY A 21 -12.79 -5.76 16.40
N LEU A 22 -11.88 -5.72 15.43
CA LEU A 22 -10.56 -6.34 15.53
C LEU A 22 -9.58 -5.37 16.21
N PRO A 23 -8.66 -5.85 17.07
CA PRO A 23 -7.70 -4.97 17.73
C PRO A 23 -6.69 -4.38 16.75
N ILE A 24 -6.37 -3.10 16.94
CA ILE A 24 -5.27 -2.42 16.27
C ILE A 24 -4.12 -2.32 17.26
N VAL A 25 -2.96 -2.85 16.89
CA VAL A 25 -1.81 -2.99 17.79
C VAL A 25 -0.72 -2.03 17.33
N ASP A 26 -0.10 -1.31 18.27
CA ASP A 26 1.12 -0.57 18.01
C ASP A 26 2.31 -1.54 17.96
N PRO A 27 2.98 -1.73 16.81
CA PRO A 27 4.05 -2.71 16.67
C PRO A 27 5.33 -2.36 17.44
N ALA A 28 5.48 -1.13 17.94
CA ALA A 28 6.61 -0.73 18.77
C ALA A 28 6.41 -1.12 20.25
N THR A 29 5.15 -1.27 20.69
CA THR A 29 4.82 -1.48 22.11
C THR A 29 3.98 -2.72 22.38
N GLU A 30 3.42 -3.34 21.33
CA GLU A 30 2.45 -4.44 21.36
C GLU A 30 1.13 -4.08 22.06
N ALA A 31 0.91 -2.80 22.37
CA ALA A 31 -0.30 -2.32 23.02
C ALA A 31 -1.45 -2.17 22.00
N VAL A 32 -2.67 -2.50 22.43
CA VAL A 32 -3.87 -2.20 21.64
C VAL A 32 -4.17 -0.70 21.72
N ILE A 33 -4.18 -0.03 20.57
CA ILE A 33 -4.39 1.42 20.44
C ILE A 33 -5.79 1.79 19.92
N GLY A 34 -6.55 0.81 19.44
CA GLY A 34 -7.89 1.00 18.92
C GLY A 34 -8.54 -0.31 18.48
N GLN A 35 -9.73 -0.19 17.89
CA GLN A 35 -10.42 -1.31 17.26
C GLN A 35 -10.92 -0.90 15.89
N VAL A 36 -10.77 -1.77 14.89
CA VAL A 36 -11.31 -1.59 13.55
C VAL A 36 -12.65 -2.33 13.43
N PRO A 37 -13.71 -1.69 12.88
CA PRO A 37 -15.00 -2.34 12.72
C PRO A 37 -14.93 -3.50 11.73
N VAL A 38 -15.89 -4.43 11.83
CA VAL A 38 -16.00 -5.59 10.94
C VAL A 38 -17.32 -5.53 10.20
N ALA A 39 -17.26 -5.29 8.89
CA ALA A 39 -18.43 -5.25 8.03
C ALA A 39 -19.16 -6.59 8.03
N SER A 40 -20.47 -6.54 8.23
CA SER A 40 -21.36 -7.69 8.03
C SER A 40 -21.69 -7.87 6.55
N ALA A 41 -22.29 -9.01 6.18
CA ALA A 41 -22.79 -9.20 4.82
C ALA A 41 -23.81 -8.10 4.42
N ALA A 42 -24.65 -7.65 5.35
CA ALA A 42 -25.61 -6.58 5.11
C ALA A 42 -24.92 -5.22 4.85
N ASP A 43 -23.78 -4.96 5.49
CA ASP A 43 -22.98 -3.77 5.18
C ASP A 43 -22.38 -3.86 3.77
N LEU A 44 -21.98 -5.05 3.33
CA LEU A 44 -21.48 -5.26 1.97
C LEU A 44 -22.59 -5.11 0.92
N ASP A 45 -23.80 -5.60 1.20
CA ASP A 45 -25.00 -5.35 0.38
C ASP A 45 -25.26 -3.85 0.21
N ASP A 46 -25.27 -3.11 1.33
CA ASP A 46 -25.45 -1.66 1.32
C ASP A 46 -24.35 -0.95 0.53
N ALA A 47 -23.09 -1.38 0.69
CA ALA A 47 -21.96 -0.80 -0.05
C ALA A 47 -22.06 -1.06 -1.55
N LEU A 48 -22.51 -2.25 -1.98
CA LEU A 48 -22.74 -2.58 -3.39
C LEU A 48 -23.89 -1.75 -3.98
N ALA A 49 -24.99 -1.61 -3.24
CA ALA A 49 -26.13 -0.77 -3.64
C ALA A 49 -25.69 0.70 -3.77
N ALA A 50 -24.98 1.22 -2.78
CA ALA A 50 -24.45 2.58 -2.78
C ALA A 50 -23.46 2.81 -3.92
N ALA A 51 -22.53 1.88 -4.17
CA ALA A 51 -21.58 1.97 -5.28
C ALA A 51 -22.28 2.00 -6.65
N THR A 52 -23.38 1.28 -6.80
CA THR A 52 -24.19 1.31 -8.04
C THR A 52 -24.80 2.68 -8.28
N VAL A 53 -25.45 3.26 -7.25
CA VAL A 53 -26.06 4.59 -7.33
C VAL A 53 -24.99 5.68 -7.51
N GLY A 54 -23.92 5.59 -6.73
CA GLY A 54 -22.77 6.49 -6.80
C GLY A 54 -22.12 6.49 -8.17
N PHE A 55 -21.97 5.32 -8.81
CA PHE A 55 -21.44 5.23 -10.18
C PHE A 55 -22.31 5.99 -11.18
N GLU A 56 -23.62 5.79 -11.14
CA GLU A 56 -24.55 6.44 -12.07
C GLU A 56 -24.58 7.97 -11.93
N ALA A 57 -24.39 8.48 -10.72
CA ALA A 57 -24.19 9.91 -10.48
C ALA A 57 -22.81 10.36 -10.99
N TRP A 58 -21.74 9.70 -10.56
CA TRP A 58 -20.37 10.17 -10.75
C TRP A 58 -19.88 10.11 -12.20
N ARG A 59 -20.30 9.10 -12.95
CA ARG A 59 -19.97 8.98 -14.39
C ARG A 59 -20.53 10.13 -15.22
N ARG A 60 -21.55 10.85 -14.72
CA ARG A 60 -22.17 12.02 -15.37
C ARG A 60 -21.57 13.34 -14.89
N THR A 61 -20.84 13.35 -13.78
CA THR A 61 -20.12 14.53 -13.31
C THR A 61 -19.07 14.94 -14.34
N PRO A 62 -19.06 16.19 -14.83
CA PRO A 62 -18.07 16.64 -15.80
C PRO A 62 -16.64 16.42 -15.29
N PRO A 63 -15.70 15.99 -16.15
CA PRO A 63 -14.32 15.74 -15.73
C PRO A 63 -13.66 16.90 -14.98
N ARG A 64 -14.02 18.14 -15.32
CA ARG A 64 -13.47 19.36 -14.68
C ARG A 64 -13.90 19.46 -13.22
N ASP A 65 -15.15 19.11 -12.94
CA ASP A 65 -15.72 19.19 -11.60
C ASP A 65 -15.19 18.05 -10.74
N ARG A 66 -15.04 16.83 -11.33
CA ARG A 66 -14.33 15.73 -10.67
C ARG A 66 -12.90 16.12 -10.28
N ALA A 67 -12.15 16.68 -11.23
CA ALA A 67 -10.78 17.13 -11.00
C ALA A 67 -10.67 18.20 -9.91
N ALA A 68 -11.59 19.16 -9.88
CA ALA A 68 -11.62 20.20 -8.85
C ALA A 68 -11.85 19.58 -7.46
N LEU A 69 -12.83 18.69 -7.31
CA LEU A 69 -13.14 18.02 -6.06
C LEU A 69 -11.97 17.16 -5.56
N ILE A 70 -11.35 16.37 -6.43
CA ILE A 70 -10.18 15.54 -6.09
C ILE A 70 -9.01 16.41 -5.59
N ARG A 71 -8.74 17.56 -6.22
CA ARG A 71 -7.69 18.50 -5.75
C ARG A 71 -8.01 19.14 -4.41
N SER A 72 -9.28 19.45 -4.16
CA SER A 72 -9.71 19.94 -2.84
C SER A 72 -9.47 18.90 -1.75
N ALA A 73 -9.78 17.63 -2.01
CA ALA A 73 -9.49 16.54 -1.06
C ALA A 73 -7.96 16.38 -0.82
N ALA A 74 -7.16 16.45 -1.89
CA ALA A 74 -5.69 16.42 -1.77
C ALA A 74 -5.14 17.58 -0.92
N THR A 75 -5.73 18.77 -1.06
CA THR A 75 -5.38 19.94 -0.24
C THR A 75 -5.68 19.70 1.25
N LEU A 76 -6.84 19.11 1.57
CA LEU A 76 -7.18 18.75 2.95
C LEU A 76 -6.22 17.71 3.52
N LEU A 77 -5.86 16.67 2.75
CA LEU A 77 -4.88 15.66 3.18
C LEU A 77 -3.53 16.29 3.52
N ARG A 78 -3.05 17.23 2.70
CA ARG A 78 -1.82 17.99 2.99
C ARG A 78 -1.96 18.84 4.25
N SER A 79 -3.10 19.48 4.45
CA SER A 79 -3.33 20.30 5.66
C SER A 79 -3.35 19.46 6.95
N ARG A 80 -3.68 18.17 6.85
CA ARG A 80 -3.75 17.20 7.96
C ARG A 80 -2.51 16.29 8.02
N GLN A 81 -1.42 16.64 7.33
CA GLN A 81 -0.27 15.76 7.13
C GLN A 81 0.24 15.14 8.44
N ASP A 82 0.45 15.97 9.47
CA ASP A 82 1.09 15.52 10.71
C ASP A 82 0.16 14.64 11.55
N GLU A 83 -1.14 14.93 11.56
CA GLU A 83 -2.17 14.10 12.20
C GLU A 83 -2.22 12.70 11.56
N ILE A 84 -2.28 12.65 10.23
CA ILE A 84 -2.33 11.39 9.48
C ILE A 84 -1.02 10.61 9.68
N ALA A 85 0.12 11.29 9.60
CA ALA A 85 1.43 10.67 9.76
C ALA A 85 1.62 10.08 11.18
N GLN A 86 1.08 10.75 12.19
CA GLN A 86 1.10 10.27 13.56
C GLN A 86 0.27 8.99 13.72
N ALA A 87 -0.95 8.96 13.17
CA ALA A 87 -1.79 7.77 13.19
C ALA A 87 -1.13 6.59 12.46
N ILE A 88 -0.57 6.83 11.26
CA ILE A 88 0.19 5.82 10.50
C ILE A 88 1.38 5.29 11.31
N THR A 89 2.12 6.19 11.97
CA THR A 89 3.29 5.79 12.77
C THR A 89 2.90 4.88 13.93
N LEU A 90 1.77 5.15 14.58
CA LEU A 90 1.28 4.33 15.69
C LEU A 90 0.79 2.95 15.24
N GLU A 91 0.03 2.84 14.15
CA GLU A 91 -0.53 1.56 13.70
C GLU A 91 0.47 0.71 12.89
N HIS A 92 1.44 1.33 12.21
CA HIS A 92 2.40 0.63 11.34
C HIS A 92 3.82 0.58 11.92
N GLY A 93 4.21 1.55 12.76
CA GLY A 93 5.56 1.65 13.34
C GLY A 93 6.60 2.38 12.49
N LYS A 94 6.32 2.72 11.22
CA LYS A 94 7.33 3.42 10.39
C LYS A 94 7.68 4.79 10.99
N PRO A 95 8.93 5.27 10.85
CA PRO A 95 9.30 6.57 11.40
C PRO A 95 8.40 7.71 10.92
N PHE A 96 8.10 8.66 11.81
CA PHE A 96 7.16 9.76 11.56
C PHE A 96 7.50 10.56 10.30
N ALA A 97 8.79 10.78 10.04
CA ALA A 97 9.24 11.45 8.81
C ALA A 97 8.88 10.66 7.53
N GLN A 98 8.96 9.33 7.57
CA GLN A 98 8.56 8.47 6.45
C GLN A 98 7.03 8.45 6.28
N ALA A 99 6.27 8.45 7.39
CA ALA A 99 4.81 8.57 7.35
C ALA A 99 4.38 9.92 6.75
N ARG A 100 5.02 11.04 7.12
CA ARG A 100 4.78 12.36 6.52
C ARG A 100 5.05 12.37 5.01
N ALA A 101 6.14 11.74 4.58
CA ALA A 101 6.46 11.60 3.16
C ALA A 101 5.43 10.75 2.41
N GLU A 102 4.89 9.71 3.07
CA GLU A 102 3.80 8.91 2.50
C GLU A 102 2.52 9.72 2.28
N VAL A 103 2.13 10.56 3.24
CA VAL A 103 0.93 11.42 3.09
C VAL A 103 1.09 12.38 1.91
N ILE A 104 2.28 12.97 1.73
CA ILE A 104 2.60 13.80 0.56
C ILE A 104 2.44 12.97 -0.72
N ARG A 105 3.05 11.79 -0.78
CA ARG A 105 2.99 10.92 -1.96
C ARG A 105 1.56 10.53 -2.31
N GLY A 106 0.71 10.24 -1.33
CA GLY A 106 -0.69 9.92 -1.59
C GLY A 106 -1.49 11.12 -2.10
N ALA A 107 -1.24 12.32 -1.58
CA ALA A 107 -1.83 13.55 -2.11
C ALA A 107 -1.40 13.82 -3.57
N GLU A 108 -0.15 13.53 -3.92
CA GLU A 108 0.37 13.65 -5.29
C GLU A 108 -0.34 12.71 -6.28
N PHE A 109 -0.71 11.49 -5.87
CA PHE A 109 -1.53 10.60 -6.71
C PHE A 109 -2.87 11.23 -7.07
N PHE A 110 -3.56 11.83 -6.09
CA PHE A 110 -4.81 12.54 -6.33
C PHE A 110 -4.63 13.77 -7.25
N GLU A 111 -3.58 14.56 -7.04
CA GLU A 111 -3.29 15.75 -7.85
C GLU A 111 -3.00 15.39 -9.31
N TRP A 112 -2.21 14.33 -9.52
CA TRP A 112 -1.89 13.80 -10.84
C TRP A 112 -3.14 13.28 -11.53
N ASP A 113 -3.91 12.39 -10.88
CA ASP A 113 -5.10 11.79 -11.47
C ASP A 113 -6.23 12.81 -11.69
N ALA A 114 -6.32 13.86 -10.88
CA ALA A 114 -7.19 15.00 -11.16
C ALA A 114 -6.78 15.73 -12.46
N GLY A 115 -5.47 15.80 -12.75
CA GLY A 115 -4.98 16.23 -14.05
C GLY A 115 -5.43 15.29 -15.18
N GLU A 116 -5.23 13.99 -14.99
CA GLU A 116 -5.54 12.97 -16.01
C GLU A 116 -7.03 12.76 -16.25
N ALA A 117 -7.89 13.08 -15.28
CA ALA A 117 -9.35 13.04 -15.43
C ALA A 117 -9.84 13.81 -16.67
N MET A 118 -9.15 14.90 -17.04
CA MET A 118 -9.46 15.76 -18.20
C MET A 118 -8.91 15.26 -19.54
N ARG A 119 -8.12 14.17 -19.53
CA ARG A 119 -7.28 13.73 -20.65
C ARG A 119 -7.58 12.30 -21.10
N THR A 120 -8.75 11.76 -20.75
CA THR A 120 -9.27 10.46 -21.23
C THR A 120 -9.73 10.55 -22.69
N TYR A 121 -8.82 10.94 -23.57
CA TYR A 121 -9.08 11.20 -24.98
C TYR A 121 -9.46 9.93 -25.73
N GLY A 122 -10.48 10.06 -26.58
CA GLY A 122 -10.77 9.07 -27.61
C GLY A 122 -9.85 9.20 -28.82
N ARG A 123 -10.12 8.41 -29.87
CA ARG A 123 -9.39 8.45 -31.14
C ARG A 123 -10.34 8.42 -32.32
N VAL A 124 -10.11 9.27 -33.32
CA VAL A 124 -10.77 9.17 -34.64
C VAL A 124 -9.83 8.42 -35.58
N ILE A 125 -10.32 7.36 -36.23
CA ILE A 125 -9.51 6.49 -37.08
C ILE A 125 -9.88 6.74 -38.55
N PRO A 126 -8.90 6.94 -39.45
CA PRO A 126 -9.16 7.08 -40.88
C PRO A 126 -10.00 5.92 -41.45
N SER A 127 -10.96 6.26 -42.30
CA SER A 127 -11.93 5.32 -42.89
C SER A 127 -12.28 5.72 -44.32
N GLY A 128 -12.90 4.78 -45.05
CA GLY A 128 -13.40 5.03 -46.40
C GLY A 128 -14.58 6.02 -46.44
N PRO A 129 -15.00 6.47 -47.64
CA PRO A 129 -16.11 7.41 -47.79
C PRO A 129 -17.39 6.94 -47.12
N GLY A 130 -18.07 7.83 -46.40
CA GLY A 130 -19.34 7.54 -45.72
C GLY A 130 -19.23 6.78 -44.40
N VAL A 131 -18.02 6.39 -43.97
CA VAL A 131 -17.79 5.69 -42.71
C VAL A 131 -16.98 6.58 -41.76
N LYS A 132 -17.28 6.55 -40.46
CA LYS A 132 -16.51 7.22 -39.40
C LYS A 132 -16.23 6.24 -38.28
N HIS A 133 -14.95 6.00 -37.99
CA HIS A 133 -14.53 5.21 -36.84
C HIS A 133 -14.11 6.12 -35.68
N VAL A 134 -14.69 5.90 -34.51
CA VAL A 134 -14.34 6.61 -33.27
C VAL A 134 -14.17 5.61 -32.13
N VAL A 135 -13.12 5.79 -31.35
CA VAL A 135 -12.87 5.08 -30.09
C VAL A 135 -13.18 6.04 -28.94
N HIS A 136 -14.01 5.60 -28.00
CA HIS A 136 -14.32 6.32 -26.77
C HIS A 136 -13.80 5.54 -25.57
N HIS A 137 -13.34 6.25 -24.54
CA HIS A 137 -12.96 5.67 -23.26
C HIS A 137 -14.05 6.05 -22.27
N GLN A 138 -14.63 5.06 -21.59
CA GLN A 138 -15.71 5.24 -20.61
C GLN A 138 -15.31 4.52 -19.32
N PRO A 139 -15.75 5.00 -18.14
CA PRO A 139 -15.50 4.31 -16.89
C PRO A 139 -16.13 2.92 -16.92
N ILE A 140 -15.39 1.93 -16.41
CA ILE A 140 -15.77 0.52 -16.48
C ILE A 140 -16.97 0.18 -15.57
N GLY A 141 -17.17 0.94 -14.49
CA GLY A 141 -18.20 0.71 -13.49
C GLY A 141 -17.65 0.72 -12.06
N PRO A 142 -18.43 0.21 -11.08
CA PRO A 142 -17.98 0.05 -9.69
C PRO A 142 -16.72 -0.81 -9.57
N VAL A 143 -15.76 -0.37 -8.76
CA VAL A 143 -14.48 -1.04 -8.51
C VAL A 143 -14.46 -1.64 -7.10
N ALA A 144 -14.07 -2.90 -6.97
CA ALA A 144 -13.69 -3.47 -5.66
C ALA A 144 -12.16 -3.35 -5.51
N ALA A 145 -11.72 -2.59 -4.52
CA ALA A 145 -10.32 -2.27 -4.30
C ALA A 145 -9.83 -2.86 -2.97
N PHE A 146 -8.67 -3.52 -3.00
CA PHE A 146 -8.06 -4.17 -1.84
C PHE A 146 -6.64 -3.63 -1.68
N SER A 147 -6.34 -2.98 -0.55
CA SER A 147 -5.03 -2.36 -0.28
C SER A 147 -4.35 -2.98 0.95
N PRO A 148 -3.02 -3.18 0.91
CA PRO A 148 -2.27 -3.79 2.00
C PRO A 148 -1.89 -2.75 3.07
N TRP A 149 -1.25 -3.24 4.13
CA TRP A 149 -0.83 -2.46 5.29
C TRP A 149 0.47 -1.67 5.08
N ASN A 150 1.39 -2.11 4.21
CA ASN A 150 2.76 -1.59 4.22
C ASN A 150 2.91 -0.09 3.87
N PHE A 151 1.93 0.47 3.17
CA PHE A 151 1.77 1.92 2.98
C PHE A 151 0.29 2.27 3.15
N PRO A 152 -0.16 2.46 4.41
CA PRO A 152 -1.58 2.54 4.79
C PRO A 152 -2.36 3.68 4.15
N MET A 153 -1.69 4.68 3.60
CA MET A 153 -2.33 5.84 2.97
C MET A 153 -2.08 5.86 1.47
N SER A 154 -0.82 5.71 1.03
CA SER A 154 -0.51 5.90 -0.40
C SER A 154 -1.04 4.77 -1.30
N GLN A 155 -1.18 3.54 -0.77
CA GLN A 155 -1.72 2.41 -1.53
C GLN A 155 -3.25 2.52 -1.73
N PRO A 156 -4.06 2.82 -0.68
CA PRO A 156 -5.44 3.24 -0.88
C PRO A 156 -5.58 4.44 -1.81
N ALA A 157 -4.75 5.49 -1.62
CA ALA A 157 -4.84 6.72 -2.38
C ALA A 157 -4.75 6.47 -3.89
N ARG A 158 -3.78 5.64 -4.33
CA ARG A 158 -3.61 5.30 -5.75
C ARG A 158 -4.84 4.62 -6.36
N LYS A 159 -5.53 3.76 -5.59
CA LYS A 159 -6.74 3.06 -6.06
C LYS A 159 -7.93 4.01 -6.15
N VAL A 160 -8.12 4.83 -5.11
CA VAL A 160 -9.21 5.82 -5.06
C VAL A 160 -9.02 6.90 -6.12
N ALA A 161 -7.80 7.42 -6.28
CA ALA A 161 -7.48 8.45 -7.26
C ALA A 161 -7.85 8.01 -8.69
N GLY A 162 -7.38 6.83 -9.11
CA GLY A 162 -7.65 6.32 -10.46
C GLY A 162 -9.14 6.01 -10.71
N ALA A 163 -9.83 5.44 -9.72
CA ALA A 163 -11.26 5.17 -9.81
C ALA A 163 -12.08 6.47 -9.94
N LEU A 164 -11.84 7.44 -9.05
CA LEU A 164 -12.60 8.70 -9.07
C LEU A 164 -12.31 9.54 -10.31
N ALA A 165 -11.04 9.62 -10.74
CA ALA A 165 -10.65 10.40 -11.91
C ALA A 165 -11.27 9.86 -13.20
N SER A 166 -11.28 8.54 -13.36
CA SER A 166 -11.88 7.87 -14.52
C SER A 166 -13.42 7.98 -14.55
N GLY A 167 -14.05 8.24 -13.40
CA GLY A 167 -15.51 8.36 -13.26
C GLY A 167 -16.19 7.09 -12.73
N CYS A 168 -15.42 6.16 -12.16
CA CYS A 168 -15.95 4.99 -11.45
C CYS A 168 -16.37 5.34 -10.01
N SER A 169 -17.25 4.53 -9.43
CA SER A 169 -17.37 4.42 -7.97
C SER A 169 -16.44 3.31 -7.46
N ILE A 170 -16.18 3.29 -6.16
CA ILE A 170 -15.24 2.35 -5.55
C ILE A 170 -15.69 1.93 -4.15
N ILE A 171 -15.56 0.62 -3.88
CA ILE A 171 -15.60 0.04 -2.54
C ILE A 171 -14.16 -0.35 -2.20
N LEU A 172 -13.59 0.36 -1.23
CA LEU A 172 -12.24 0.11 -0.73
C LEU A 172 -12.32 -0.77 0.51
N LYS A 173 -11.74 -1.97 0.44
CA LYS A 173 -11.34 -2.75 1.61
C LYS A 173 -9.88 -2.44 1.94
N ALA A 174 -9.67 -1.68 3.02
CA ALA A 174 -8.33 -1.36 3.51
C ALA A 174 -7.85 -2.40 4.53
N ALA A 175 -6.58 -2.32 4.92
CA ALA A 175 -5.99 -3.27 5.86
C ALA A 175 -6.50 -3.03 7.28
N GLU A 176 -6.91 -4.10 7.97
CA GLU A 176 -7.41 -4.06 9.35
C GLU A 176 -6.32 -3.62 10.34
N GLU A 177 -5.07 -3.97 10.07
CA GLU A 177 -3.92 -3.67 10.93
C GLU A 177 -3.55 -2.18 10.91
N THR A 178 -3.86 -1.47 9.81
CA THR A 178 -3.46 -0.08 9.60
C THR A 178 -4.58 0.75 8.91
N PRO A 179 -5.71 0.98 9.59
CA PRO A 179 -6.90 1.56 8.95
C PRO A 179 -6.86 3.09 8.78
N ALA A 180 -6.02 3.82 9.55
CA ALA A 180 -6.15 5.26 9.69
C ALA A 180 -5.90 6.02 8.39
N GLY A 181 -4.90 5.61 7.60
CA GLY A 181 -4.58 6.25 6.32
C GLY A 181 -5.77 6.26 5.34
N ALA A 182 -6.45 5.12 5.19
CA ALA A 182 -7.63 4.98 4.35
C ALA A 182 -8.84 5.78 4.89
N MET A 183 -9.03 5.77 6.21
CA MET A 183 -10.09 6.57 6.83
C MET A 183 -9.89 8.07 6.60
N HIS A 184 -8.67 8.59 6.72
CA HIS A 184 -8.41 10.02 6.48
C HIS A 184 -8.61 10.41 5.01
N ILE A 185 -8.33 9.51 4.06
CA ILE A 185 -8.69 9.71 2.64
C ILE A 185 -10.20 9.91 2.50
N VAL A 186 -10.98 9.00 3.07
CA VAL A 186 -12.44 9.04 3.01
C VAL A 186 -12.99 10.30 3.70
N GLN A 187 -12.45 10.66 4.86
CA GLN A 187 -12.80 11.89 5.56
C GLN A 187 -12.52 13.13 4.69
N ALA A 188 -11.37 13.20 4.02
CA ALA A 188 -11.06 14.33 3.14
C ALA A 188 -12.05 14.43 1.96
N PHE A 189 -12.46 13.30 1.37
CA PHE A 189 -13.47 13.29 0.31
C PHE A 189 -14.88 13.62 0.81
N HIS A 190 -15.24 13.15 1.99
CA HIS A 190 -16.50 13.51 2.65
C HIS A 190 -16.58 15.03 2.89
N ASP A 191 -15.52 15.62 3.45
CA ASP A 191 -15.46 17.04 3.81
C ASP A 191 -15.56 17.98 2.60
N VAL A 192 -15.12 17.54 1.41
CA VAL A 192 -15.24 18.31 0.16
C VAL A 192 -16.53 18.00 -0.61
N GLY A 193 -17.43 17.20 -0.02
CA GLY A 193 -18.75 16.93 -0.58
C GLY A 193 -18.75 15.93 -1.74
N LEU A 194 -17.91 14.90 -1.71
CA LEU A 194 -18.03 13.78 -2.65
C LEU A 194 -19.45 13.19 -2.56
N PRO A 195 -20.15 12.94 -3.68
CA PRO A 195 -21.50 12.39 -3.63
C PRO A 195 -21.55 11.03 -2.90
N PRO A 196 -22.62 10.77 -2.12
CA PRO A 196 -22.83 9.48 -1.46
C PRO A 196 -22.68 8.29 -2.41
N GLY A 197 -22.09 7.21 -1.89
CA GLY A 197 -21.89 5.95 -2.62
C GLY A 197 -20.74 5.94 -3.63
N VAL A 198 -20.16 7.09 -3.97
CA VAL A 198 -19.04 7.15 -4.92
C VAL A 198 -17.77 6.50 -4.35
N LEU A 199 -17.51 6.72 -3.06
CA LEU A 199 -16.42 6.08 -2.30
C LEU A 199 -17.03 5.44 -1.06
N ASN A 200 -16.79 4.15 -0.89
CA ASN A 200 -17.17 3.39 0.31
C ASN A 200 -15.92 2.74 0.90
N LEU A 201 -15.85 2.63 2.23
CA LEU A 201 -14.75 2.03 2.98
C LEU A 201 -15.29 0.94 3.89
N VAL A 202 -14.71 -0.25 3.75
CA VAL A 202 -15.04 -1.41 4.58
C VAL A 202 -13.79 -2.04 5.16
N PHE A 203 -13.97 -2.74 6.28
CA PHE A 203 -12.97 -3.51 7.00
C PHE A 203 -13.59 -4.81 7.48
N GLY A 204 -12.77 -5.82 7.76
CA GLY A 204 -13.23 -7.11 8.29
C GLY A 204 -12.41 -8.29 7.75
N VAL A 205 -12.97 -9.49 7.80
CA VAL A 205 -12.23 -10.69 7.36
C VAL A 205 -11.90 -10.58 5.86
N PRO A 206 -10.61 -10.55 5.45
CA PRO A 206 -10.24 -10.33 4.05
C PRO A 206 -10.79 -11.36 3.08
N ALA A 207 -10.79 -12.63 3.46
CA ALA A 207 -11.33 -13.71 2.63
C ALA A 207 -12.83 -13.50 2.38
N ASP A 208 -13.61 -13.30 3.43
CA ASP A 208 -15.07 -13.14 3.35
C ASP A 208 -15.46 -11.92 2.49
N ILE A 209 -14.85 -10.75 2.74
CA ILE A 209 -15.14 -9.53 1.97
C ILE A 209 -14.73 -9.70 0.50
N SER A 210 -13.54 -10.23 0.23
CA SER A 210 -13.08 -10.39 -1.15
C SER A 210 -13.93 -11.40 -1.92
N GLN A 211 -14.30 -12.53 -1.31
CA GLN A 211 -15.19 -13.50 -1.92
C GLN A 211 -16.56 -12.91 -2.20
N TYR A 212 -17.10 -12.13 -1.27
CA TYR A 212 -18.42 -11.53 -1.42
C TYR A 212 -18.46 -10.44 -2.51
N LEU A 213 -17.47 -9.54 -2.54
CA LEU A 213 -17.44 -8.43 -3.48
C LEU A 213 -17.08 -8.88 -4.90
N ILE A 214 -16.10 -9.77 -5.07
CA ILE A 214 -15.58 -10.14 -6.40
C ILE A 214 -16.61 -10.88 -7.25
N VAL A 215 -17.46 -11.70 -6.62
CA VAL A 215 -18.49 -12.49 -7.32
C VAL A 215 -19.75 -11.69 -7.64
N SER A 216 -19.87 -10.45 -7.15
CA SER A 216 -21.03 -9.60 -7.37
C SER A 216 -21.07 -9.05 -8.79
N ASP A 217 -22.22 -9.16 -9.46
CA ASP A 217 -22.45 -8.58 -10.79
C ASP A 217 -22.35 -7.04 -10.84
N VAL A 218 -22.33 -6.38 -9.69
CA VAL A 218 -22.13 -4.93 -9.57
C VAL A 218 -20.68 -4.55 -9.87
N ILE A 219 -19.72 -5.37 -9.42
CA ILE A 219 -18.30 -5.06 -9.55
C ILE A 219 -17.83 -5.31 -10.98
N ARG A 220 -17.17 -4.31 -11.56
CA ARG A 220 -16.70 -4.33 -12.96
C ARG A 220 -15.18 -4.32 -13.09
N LEU A 221 -14.47 -4.14 -11.99
CA LEU A 221 -13.01 -4.24 -11.91
C LEU A 221 -12.60 -4.57 -10.49
N VAL A 222 -11.65 -5.50 -10.35
CA VAL A 222 -10.97 -5.79 -9.09
C VAL A 222 -9.57 -5.20 -9.12
N ALA A 223 -9.25 -4.34 -8.15
CA ALA A 223 -7.94 -3.71 -8.03
C ALA A 223 -7.25 -4.13 -6.73
N PHE A 224 -6.36 -5.12 -6.79
CA PHE A 224 -5.70 -5.71 -5.62
C PHE A 224 -4.23 -5.32 -5.55
N THR A 225 -3.75 -5.08 -4.32
CA THR A 225 -2.32 -5.04 -4.03
C THR A 225 -2.03 -5.87 -2.79
N GLY A 226 -1.03 -6.74 -2.86
CA GLY A 226 -0.68 -7.65 -1.77
C GLY A 226 0.20 -8.79 -2.23
N SER A 227 0.17 -9.92 -1.54
CA SER A 227 1.05 -11.05 -1.86
C SER A 227 0.69 -11.72 -3.19
N THR A 228 1.70 -12.30 -3.84
CA THR A 228 1.52 -13.03 -5.10
C THR A 228 0.58 -14.23 -4.96
N SER A 229 0.61 -14.94 -3.83
CA SER A 229 -0.26 -16.09 -3.58
C SER A 229 -1.73 -15.69 -3.49
N VAL A 230 -2.05 -14.62 -2.75
CA VAL A 230 -3.42 -14.08 -2.64
C VAL A 230 -3.86 -13.50 -3.98
N GLY A 231 -3.00 -12.74 -4.66
CA GLY A 231 -3.30 -12.19 -5.99
C GLY A 231 -3.68 -13.25 -7.02
N ARG A 232 -2.98 -14.40 -7.04
CA ARG A 232 -3.33 -15.54 -7.90
C ARG A 232 -4.70 -16.12 -7.55
N HIS A 233 -4.99 -16.29 -6.26
CA HIS A 233 -6.29 -16.79 -5.81
C HIS A 233 -7.43 -15.86 -6.23
N LEU A 234 -7.32 -14.55 -5.97
CA LEU A 234 -8.33 -13.56 -6.33
C LEU A 234 -8.47 -13.39 -7.84
N THR A 235 -7.39 -13.55 -8.60
CA THR A 235 -7.44 -13.58 -10.08
C THR A 235 -8.26 -14.76 -10.58
N GLY A 236 -8.07 -15.95 -10.00
CA GLY A 236 -8.88 -17.13 -10.33
C GLY A 236 -10.37 -16.89 -10.07
N LEU A 237 -10.70 -16.39 -8.87
CA LEU A 237 -12.07 -16.07 -8.50
C LEU A 237 -12.70 -15.03 -9.45
N ALA A 238 -11.99 -13.96 -9.78
CA ALA A 238 -12.49 -12.94 -10.70
C ALA A 238 -12.68 -13.48 -12.13
N ALA A 239 -11.81 -14.39 -12.57
CA ALA A 239 -11.90 -15.01 -13.90
C ALA A 239 -13.15 -15.88 -14.05
N ASP A 240 -13.56 -16.62 -13.01
CA ASP A 240 -14.81 -17.40 -13.00
C ASP A 240 -16.06 -16.54 -13.25
N HIS A 241 -15.97 -15.24 -12.94
CA HIS A 241 -17.03 -14.24 -13.13
C HIS A 241 -16.76 -13.26 -14.28
N MET A 242 -15.71 -13.49 -15.10
CA MET A 242 -15.29 -12.60 -16.19
C MET A 242 -15.03 -11.14 -15.76
N THR A 243 -14.65 -10.94 -14.49
CA THR A 243 -14.35 -9.62 -13.94
C THR A 243 -12.87 -9.29 -14.18
N PRO A 244 -12.55 -8.18 -14.88
CA PRO A 244 -11.17 -7.75 -15.08
C PRO A 244 -10.44 -7.51 -13.76
N VAL A 245 -9.14 -7.78 -13.75
CA VAL A 245 -8.27 -7.58 -12.59
C VAL A 245 -7.10 -6.66 -12.89
N LEU A 246 -6.72 -5.85 -11.90
CA LEU A 246 -5.46 -5.12 -11.82
C LEU A 246 -4.73 -5.55 -10.56
N MET A 247 -3.54 -6.11 -10.73
CA MET A 247 -2.79 -6.79 -9.67
C MET A 247 -1.39 -6.19 -9.53
N GLU A 248 -1.13 -5.59 -8.37
CA GLU A 248 0.22 -5.20 -7.95
C GLU A 248 0.67 -6.19 -6.87
N LEU A 249 1.66 -7.04 -7.16
CA LEU A 249 2.01 -8.18 -6.31
C LEU A 249 3.41 -8.03 -5.71
N GLY A 250 3.88 -9.08 -5.04
CA GLY A 250 5.22 -9.13 -4.45
C GLY A 250 6.32 -9.02 -5.50
N GLY A 251 7.43 -8.38 -5.13
CA GLY A 251 8.61 -8.22 -5.98
C GLY A 251 9.85 -8.87 -5.37
N HIS A 252 10.93 -8.94 -6.14
CA HIS A 252 12.23 -9.42 -5.65
C HIS A 252 13.34 -8.69 -6.39
N ALA A 253 13.54 -7.42 -6.03
CA ALA A 253 14.24 -6.49 -6.91
C ALA A 253 15.76 -6.77 -6.94
N PRO A 254 16.33 -7.02 -8.14
CA PRO A 254 17.77 -7.08 -8.30
C PRO A 254 18.37 -5.68 -8.33
N VAL A 255 19.58 -5.54 -7.80
CA VAL A 255 20.47 -4.39 -7.95
C VAL A 255 21.73 -4.91 -8.61
N ILE A 256 22.06 -4.38 -9.79
CA ILE A 256 23.25 -4.76 -10.54
C ILE A 256 24.26 -3.63 -10.39
N VAL A 257 25.42 -3.92 -9.79
CA VAL A 257 26.50 -2.96 -9.54
C VAL A 257 27.68 -3.33 -10.43
N CYS A 258 27.88 -2.55 -11.48
CA CYS A 258 28.97 -2.73 -12.44
C CYS A 258 30.28 -2.12 -11.92
N GLU A 259 31.39 -2.55 -12.49
CA GLU A 259 32.76 -2.13 -12.16
C GLU A 259 33.02 -0.63 -12.33
N ASP A 260 32.24 0.05 -13.17
CA ASP A 260 32.34 1.49 -13.47
C ASP A 260 31.42 2.36 -12.60
N THR A 261 30.72 1.75 -11.64
CA THR A 261 29.80 2.45 -10.73
C THR A 261 30.57 3.22 -9.65
N ASP A 262 30.02 4.35 -9.18
CA ASP A 262 30.43 4.94 -7.91
C ASP A 262 29.99 4.02 -6.76
N VAL A 263 30.90 3.11 -6.37
CA VAL A 263 30.63 2.00 -5.45
C VAL A 263 30.16 2.49 -4.08
N ASP A 264 30.79 3.53 -3.54
CA ASP A 264 30.46 4.07 -2.22
C ASP A 264 29.07 4.71 -2.21
N ALA A 265 28.73 5.49 -3.25
CA ALA A 265 27.40 6.08 -3.39
C ALA A 265 26.32 5.02 -3.62
N ALA A 266 26.63 3.98 -4.41
CA ALA A 266 25.74 2.86 -4.66
C ALA A 266 25.46 2.07 -3.37
N ALA A 267 26.49 1.76 -2.59
CA ALA A 267 26.36 1.04 -1.32
C ALA A 267 25.54 1.83 -0.30
N ALA A 268 25.86 3.13 -0.12
CA ALA A 268 25.15 3.99 0.82
C ALA A 268 23.67 4.17 0.45
N SER A 269 23.37 4.43 -0.82
CA SER A 269 21.99 4.60 -1.28
C SER A 269 21.19 3.29 -1.23
N SER A 270 21.84 2.15 -1.49
CA SER A 270 21.25 0.82 -1.38
C SER A 270 20.84 0.50 0.06
N ALA A 271 21.73 0.72 1.02
CA ALA A 271 21.43 0.54 2.45
C ALA A 271 20.22 1.38 2.89
N VAL A 272 20.22 2.67 2.54
CA VAL A 272 19.10 3.58 2.90
C VAL A 272 17.78 3.11 2.28
N ARG A 273 17.80 2.66 1.01
CA ARG A 273 16.59 2.18 0.33
C ARG A 273 16.09 0.84 0.86
N ALA A 274 17.00 -0.07 1.19
CA ALA A 274 16.66 -1.37 1.78
C ALA A 274 16.04 -1.21 3.18
N MET A 275 16.51 -0.24 3.98
CA MET A 275 16.00 -0.01 5.34
C MET A 275 14.74 0.88 5.38
N ARG A 276 14.39 1.56 4.29
CA ARG A 276 13.16 2.35 4.20
C ARG A 276 11.94 1.47 4.45
N ASN A 277 11.05 1.89 5.34
CA ASN A 277 9.90 1.11 5.79
C ASN A 277 10.27 -0.27 6.36
N THR A 278 11.49 -0.41 6.90
CA THR A 278 12.03 -1.68 7.41
C THR A 278 12.03 -2.77 6.32
N GLY A 279 12.31 -2.38 5.07
CA GLY A 279 12.33 -3.28 3.91
C GLY A 279 10.95 -3.75 3.43
N GLN A 280 9.86 -3.37 4.11
CA GLN A 280 8.49 -3.80 3.81
C GLN A 280 7.91 -3.06 2.60
N VAL A 281 8.55 -3.21 1.44
CA VAL A 281 8.26 -2.51 0.19
C VAL A 281 8.36 -3.52 -0.95
N CYS A 282 7.33 -3.64 -1.79
CA CYS A 282 7.33 -4.56 -2.94
C CYS A 282 8.45 -4.28 -3.97
N THR A 283 9.03 -3.07 -3.95
CA THR A 283 10.17 -2.67 -4.78
C THR A 283 11.45 -2.49 -3.96
N SER A 284 11.53 -3.09 -2.76
CA SER A 284 12.74 -3.01 -1.93
C SER A 284 13.90 -3.65 -2.69
N PRO A 285 15.10 -3.02 -2.74
CA PRO A 285 16.28 -3.66 -3.28
C PRO A 285 16.66 -4.85 -2.37
N THR A 286 16.71 -6.06 -2.94
CA THR A 286 16.88 -7.29 -2.15
C THR A 286 18.09 -8.10 -2.59
N ARG A 287 18.26 -8.33 -3.90
CA ARG A 287 19.36 -9.15 -4.44
C ARG A 287 20.40 -8.26 -5.09
N PHE A 288 21.57 -8.18 -4.45
CA PHE A 288 22.67 -7.35 -4.92
C PHE A 288 23.66 -8.21 -5.71
N PHE A 289 23.71 -8.02 -7.02
CA PHE A 289 24.67 -8.63 -7.93
C PHE A 289 25.78 -7.61 -8.18
N VAL A 290 26.93 -7.82 -7.55
CA VAL A 290 28.04 -6.87 -7.56
C VAL A 290 29.19 -7.48 -8.35
N HIS A 291 29.77 -6.70 -9.27
CA HIS A 291 30.93 -7.12 -10.04
C HIS A 291 32.11 -7.47 -9.11
N GLU A 292 32.83 -8.54 -9.40
CA GLU A 292 33.87 -9.11 -8.53
C GLU A 292 34.95 -8.09 -8.13
N ASP A 293 35.39 -7.25 -9.08
CA ASP A 293 36.39 -6.20 -8.84
C ASP A 293 35.99 -5.14 -7.79
N VAL A 294 34.69 -4.97 -7.52
CA VAL A 294 34.17 -3.96 -6.59
C VAL A 294 33.37 -4.57 -5.43
N TYR A 295 33.33 -5.91 -5.33
CA TYR A 295 32.53 -6.65 -4.36
C TYR A 295 32.86 -6.27 -2.92
N ASP A 296 34.13 -6.38 -2.53
CA ASP A 296 34.56 -6.14 -1.15
C ASP A 296 34.29 -4.69 -0.70
N GLN A 297 34.55 -3.72 -1.59
CA GLN A 297 34.28 -2.31 -1.31
C GLN A 297 32.79 -2.05 -1.12
N PHE A 298 31.95 -2.60 -2.00
CA PHE A 298 30.50 -2.47 -1.87
C PHE A 298 29.99 -3.11 -0.58
N LEU A 299 30.45 -4.33 -0.28
CA LEU A 299 30.05 -5.08 0.90
C LEU A 299 30.41 -4.34 2.20
N ASP A 300 31.63 -3.80 2.31
CA ASP A 300 32.04 -2.99 3.46
C ASP A 300 31.19 -1.72 3.57
N GLY A 301 30.97 -1.00 2.46
CA GLY A 301 30.15 0.20 2.44
C GLY A 301 28.70 -0.02 2.88
N ILE A 302 28.04 -1.04 2.33
CA ILE A 302 26.64 -1.34 2.64
C ILE A 302 26.50 -1.87 4.07
N THR A 303 27.42 -2.73 4.51
CA THR A 303 27.45 -3.27 5.88
C THR A 303 27.59 -2.15 6.89
N ARG A 304 28.57 -1.25 6.70
CA ARG A 304 28.80 -0.11 7.59
C ARG A 304 27.58 0.79 7.69
N ARG A 305 26.94 1.12 6.55
CA ARG A 305 25.76 1.98 6.55
C ARG A 305 24.55 1.28 7.18
N CYS A 306 24.32 -0.01 6.92
CA CYS A 306 23.25 -0.77 7.56
C CYS A 306 23.45 -0.81 9.08
N ALA A 307 24.64 -1.17 9.54
CA ALA A 307 24.99 -1.26 10.96
C ALA A 307 24.82 0.07 11.72
N SER A 308 25.00 1.21 11.04
CA SER A 308 24.83 2.54 11.66
C SER A 308 23.37 3.03 11.68
N THR A 309 22.41 2.26 11.18
CA THR A 309 20.99 2.68 11.11
C THR A 309 20.39 2.73 12.51
N VAL A 310 19.82 3.87 12.89
CA VAL A 310 19.16 4.02 14.19
C VAL A 310 17.78 3.35 14.17
N VAL A 311 17.65 2.24 14.91
CA VAL A 311 16.38 1.52 15.08
C VAL A 311 15.69 1.97 16.37
N GLY A 312 14.38 2.23 16.32
CA GLY A 312 13.62 2.63 17.50
C GLY A 312 12.15 2.90 17.19
N ALA A 313 11.40 3.36 18.20
CA ALA A 313 9.99 3.67 18.01
C ALA A 313 9.81 4.83 17.02
N GLY A 314 8.86 4.73 16.09
CA GLY A 314 8.77 5.66 14.96
C GLY A 314 8.50 7.13 15.33
N MET A 315 8.00 7.41 16.54
CA MET A 315 7.79 8.76 17.07
C MET A 315 9.05 9.39 17.69
N GLU A 316 10.10 8.61 17.93
CA GLU A 316 11.34 9.10 18.50
C GLU A 316 12.18 9.86 17.46
N ARG A 317 12.80 10.95 17.90
CA ARG A 317 13.59 11.82 17.03
C ARG A 317 14.91 11.14 16.66
N GLY A 318 15.22 11.11 15.37
CA GLY A 318 16.48 10.55 14.87
C GLY A 318 16.41 9.06 14.54
N VAL A 319 15.27 8.40 14.80
CA VAL A 319 15.03 7.03 14.35
C VAL A 319 14.91 7.00 12.82
N GLU A 320 15.64 6.07 12.21
CA GLU A 320 15.70 5.86 10.77
C GLU A 320 14.92 4.62 10.32
N MET A 321 14.79 3.62 11.18
CA MET A 321 14.05 2.39 10.94
C MET A 321 13.17 2.04 12.15
N GLY A 322 11.89 1.75 11.89
CA GLY A 322 10.93 1.33 12.92
C GLY A 322 10.89 -0.19 13.09
N PRO A 323 9.96 -0.72 13.91
CA PRO A 323 9.71 -2.16 13.97
C PRO A 323 9.14 -2.67 12.63
N LEU A 324 9.14 -3.98 12.47
CA LEU A 324 8.28 -4.66 11.49
C LEU A 324 6.81 -4.45 11.87
N ALA A 325 5.90 -4.58 10.91
CA ALA A 325 4.50 -4.22 11.12
C ALA A 325 3.74 -5.20 12.03
N ASN A 326 4.15 -6.47 12.10
CA ASN A 326 3.51 -7.49 12.94
C ASN A 326 4.49 -8.62 13.33
N ASP A 327 4.07 -9.44 14.29
CA ASP A 327 4.78 -10.60 14.82
C ASP A 327 5.15 -11.64 13.74
N ARG A 328 4.24 -11.89 12.78
CA ARG A 328 4.47 -12.84 11.68
C ARG A 328 5.68 -12.44 10.83
N ARG A 329 5.89 -11.14 10.63
CA ARG A 329 7.03 -10.62 9.88
C ARG A 329 8.33 -10.88 10.62
N LEU A 330 8.36 -10.70 11.94
CA LEU A 330 9.54 -10.97 12.76
C LEU A 330 9.97 -12.44 12.66
N ALA A 331 9.02 -13.37 12.75
CA ALA A 331 9.29 -14.79 12.55
C ALA A 331 9.81 -15.08 11.13
N THR A 332 9.15 -14.51 10.11
CA THR A 332 9.52 -14.72 8.70
C THR A 332 10.95 -14.29 8.40
N VAL A 333 11.35 -13.09 8.81
CA VAL A 333 12.72 -12.62 8.53
C VAL A 333 13.77 -13.40 9.32
N THR A 334 13.47 -13.79 10.55
CA THR A 334 14.37 -14.61 11.38
C THR A 334 14.62 -15.97 10.71
N ASP A 335 13.57 -16.62 10.21
CA ASP A 335 13.67 -17.91 9.53
C ASP A 335 14.46 -17.81 8.22
N LEU A 336 14.29 -16.73 7.45
CA LEU A 336 15.01 -16.52 6.19
C LEU A 336 16.50 -16.24 6.41
N VAL A 337 16.85 -15.50 7.46
CA VAL A 337 18.25 -15.29 7.85
C VAL A 337 18.88 -16.59 8.30
N ALA A 338 18.18 -17.38 9.13
CA ALA A 338 18.67 -18.69 9.56
C ALA A 338 18.89 -19.67 8.39
N ASP A 339 17.98 -19.69 7.42
CA ASP A 339 18.10 -20.50 6.20
C ASP A 339 19.30 -20.07 5.33
N ALA A 340 19.49 -18.76 5.12
CA ALA A 340 20.62 -18.24 4.36
C ALA A 340 21.96 -18.60 5.01
N CYS A 341 22.08 -18.46 6.33
CA CYS A 341 23.28 -18.88 7.07
C CYS A 341 23.49 -20.40 7.02
N GLY A 342 22.40 -21.19 7.16
CA GLY A 342 22.45 -22.65 7.12
C GLY A 342 22.84 -23.23 5.76
N THR A 343 22.65 -22.45 4.68
CA THR A 343 23.05 -22.80 3.31
C THR A 343 24.41 -22.23 2.89
N GLY A 344 25.16 -21.63 3.83
CA GLY A 344 26.54 -21.18 3.62
C GLY A 344 26.71 -19.66 3.44
N GLY A 345 25.62 -18.88 3.48
CA GLY A 345 25.71 -17.42 3.48
C GLY A 345 26.36 -16.88 4.75
N ALA A 346 27.10 -15.78 4.60
CA ALA A 346 27.78 -15.10 5.70
C ALA A 346 26.94 -13.91 6.22
N LEU A 347 26.78 -13.83 7.53
CA LEU A 347 26.12 -12.70 8.19
C LEU A 347 27.13 -11.56 8.40
N ALA A 348 27.04 -10.51 7.59
CA ALA A 348 27.97 -9.37 7.65
C ALA A 348 27.59 -8.35 8.74
N THR A 349 26.30 -8.15 8.99
CA THR A 349 25.77 -7.38 10.13
C THR A 349 24.32 -7.77 10.44
N GLY A 350 23.89 -7.54 11.68
CA GLY A 350 22.50 -7.71 12.12
C GLY A 350 22.10 -9.17 12.33
N GLY A 351 20.88 -9.52 11.92
CA GLY A 351 20.35 -10.88 11.92
C GLY A 351 19.52 -11.27 13.15
N HIS A 352 19.25 -10.35 14.08
CA HIS A 352 18.58 -10.67 15.33
C HIS A 352 17.42 -9.71 15.66
N ARG A 353 16.50 -10.20 16.52
CA ARG A 353 15.50 -9.36 17.18
C ARG A 353 16.20 -8.37 18.12
N ILE A 354 15.67 -7.15 18.21
CA ILE A 354 16.11 -6.15 19.20
C ILE A 354 15.11 -6.12 20.35
N GLY A 355 15.57 -6.47 21.56
CA GLY A 355 14.76 -6.45 22.78
C GLY A 355 13.64 -7.49 22.82
N GLU A 356 12.82 -7.40 23.87
CA GLU A 356 11.74 -8.37 24.16
C GLU A 356 10.33 -7.85 23.82
N THR A 357 10.20 -6.54 23.58
CA THR A 357 8.93 -5.86 23.31
C THR A 357 9.01 -5.11 21.99
N GLY A 358 7.93 -5.19 21.22
CA GLY A 358 7.83 -4.67 19.87
C GLY A 358 8.48 -5.62 18.86
N TYR A 359 8.23 -5.35 17.58
CA TYR A 359 8.67 -6.20 16.47
C TYR A 359 9.95 -5.68 15.83
N PHE A 360 10.91 -5.26 16.66
CA PHE A 360 12.18 -4.70 16.18
C PHE A 360 13.16 -5.78 15.73
N TYR A 361 13.83 -5.53 14.60
CA TYR A 361 14.80 -6.42 14.01
C TYR A 361 16.01 -5.62 13.50
N GLU A 362 17.20 -6.20 13.60
CA GLU A 362 18.44 -5.55 13.18
C GLU A 362 18.52 -5.37 11.65
N PRO A 363 19.03 -4.22 11.16
CA PRO A 363 19.46 -4.06 9.78
C PRO A 363 20.43 -5.17 9.38
N THR A 364 20.01 -6.03 8.45
CA THR A 364 20.73 -7.27 8.17
C THR A 364 21.35 -7.25 6.77
N VAL A 365 22.62 -7.62 6.68
CA VAL A 365 23.33 -7.83 5.41
C VAL A 365 23.85 -9.26 5.40
N LEU A 366 23.48 -10.00 4.35
CA LEU A 366 23.95 -11.34 4.06
C LEU A 366 24.87 -11.29 2.84
N ALA A 367 26.06 -11.85 2.97
CA ALA A 367 27.08 -11.99 1.93
C ALA A 367 27.21 -13.46 1.53
N ASP A 368 27.85 -13.72 0.38
CA ASP A 368 28.12 -15.07 -0.13
C ASP A 368 26.90 -16.01 -0.13
N VAL A 369 25.72 -15.45 -0.42
CA VAL A 369 24.45 -16.18 -0.34
C VAL A 369 24.30 -17.11 -1.54
N SER A 370 24.08 -18.41 -1.26
CA SER A 370 23.80 -19.41 -2.28
C SER A 370 22.49 -19.13 -3.02
N ASP A 371 22.43 -19.42 -4.33
CA ASP A 371 21.20 -19.39 -5.13
C ASP A 371 20.10 -20.34 -4.59
N ASP A 372 20.50 -21.36 -3.81
CA ASP A 372 19.59 -22.28 -3.14
C ASP A 372 19.02 -21.71 -1.82
N ALA A 373 19.53 -20.60 -1.30
CA ALA A 373 18.92 -19.97 -0.12
C ALA A 373 17.50 -19.48 -0.46
N ARG A 374 16.57 -19.63 0.48
CA ARG A 374 15.19 -19.16 0.32
C ARG A 374 15.14 -17.66 0.06
N ILE A 375 15.99 -16.88 0.72
CA ILE A 375 16.04 -15.42 0.56
C ILE A 375 16.36 -14.98 -0.90
N MET A 376 16.97 -15.84 -1.72
CA MET A 376 17.22 -15.57 -3.14
C MET A 376 16.01 -15.84 -4.04
N ARG A 377 14.97 -16.51 -3.52
CA ARG A 377 13.81 -17.03 -4.27
C ARG A 377 12.46 -16.53 -3.72
N GLU A 378 12.41 -16.22 -2.44
CA GLU A 378 11.24 -15.71 -1.71
C GLU A 378 11.43 -14.21 -1.44
N GLU A 379 10.37 -13.42 -1.59
CA GLU A 379 10.34 -12.02 -1.14
C GLU A 379 10.41 -12.00 0.40
N PRO A 380 11.47 -11.42 1.00
CA PRO A 380 11.75 -11.58 2.42
C PRO A 380 10.79 -10.85 3.34
#